data_AF-A0A915P403-F1
#
_entry.id   AF-A0A915P403-F1
#
_cell.length_a   1.000
_cell.length_b   1.000
_cell.length_c   1.000
_cell.angle_alpha   90.00
_cell.angle_beta   90.00
_cell.angle_gamma   90.00
#
_symmetry.space_group_name_H-M   'P 1'
#
loop_
_entity.id
_entity.type
_entity.pdbx_description
1 polymer ?
#
loop_
_entity_poly.entity_id
_entity_poly.type
_entity_poly.pdbx_seq_one_letter_code
_entity_poly.pdbx_strand_id
1 'polypeptide(L)'
;MFFTYSRILASNHLRLGLKCANRRFASAVPTAADIPIETNQENKEKLSVPKTSDSFCMNLFLGKAVLGQVFPYPLNLDDERREMLQMVLAPTEKFLEEVNDPFKNDETALIPSEKLDQFAELGAFGAVVPEKFGGAGLNNTQMARIAEIVGANDLGLGVTMGAHQSIGYKGILLYGTPAQQEKYLPDLATGKRFAAFCLTEPSSGSDANSIQTRAQKSECGKFYILNGGKIWISNGGIADVFTVFAQTPISQPDGSTKDKVSAFIVERQFGGVTNGPPEKKMGIKGSNTTEVHFDNVKIPVENLLGVEGEGFKIEHVNQRVQFGKKLKEFGRIQEILTDMVIRHYVAESITYSLASNMDAGATEYQLEAAIGKIVSSENAWQVCDDAIQLHGGMGFMRECGLERVLRDLRIFRIFEGANDILRLFVALTGMQIAGKHLQQIANDIFSGNISALVGEVSRRVFRTNGSEKISDLVHPSLKNDASTLNSLIVKFGKTVEQLLKMHRKNIIERQYELIRVANAAIDIYSMAVVLSRCNYAQEKTGGCSAHDQKIANLFCRQAAKRVNANLDEAMGPSEREMDLIAQIAGNVCENGAMAQKHPVDL
;
A
#
# COMPACT_ATOMS: atom_id res chain seq x y z
N MET A 1 -6.57 -1.00 -6.41
CA MET A 1 -5.82 -0.44 -5.27
C MET A 1 -6.27 -0.96 -3.92
N PHE A 2 -7.41 -0.47 -3.45
CA PHE A 2 -7.79 -0.21 -2.06
C PHE A 2 -8.03 -1.40 -1.10
N PHE A 3 -7.80 -2.64 -1.50
CA PHE A 3 -8.31 -3.82 -0.77
C PHE A 3 -7.47 -4.21 0.43
N THR A 4 -6.21 -3.82 0.38
CA THR A 4 -5.19 -4.30 1.30
C THR A 4 -5.04 -3.37 2.50
N TYR A 5 -5.61 -2.15 2.50
CA TYR A 5 -5.53 -1.15 3.59
C TYR A 5 -6.36 -1.46 4.84
N SER A 6 -6.38 -2.74 5.25
CA SER A 6 -6.98 -3.24 6.50
C SER A 6 -6.31 -4.54 7.05
N ARG A 7 -4.98 -4.61 7.29
CA ARG A 7 -4.32 -5.64 8.16
C ARG A 7 -2.99 -5.35 8.91
N ILE A 8 -2.06 -4.50 8.41
CA ILE A 8 -0.88 -3.91 9.12
C ILE A 8 -1.17 -3.12 10.43
N LEU A 9 -1.86 -1.98 10.33
CA LEU A 9 -1.66 -0.77 11.16
C LEU A 9 -1.96 -0.93 12.65
N ALA A 10 -2.83 -1.87 13.03
CA ALA A 10 -3.14 -2.17 14.43
C ALA A 10 -2.40 -3.41 15.00
N SER A 11 -1.43 -3.96 14.26
CA SER A 11 -0.55 -5.04 14.74
C SER A 11 0.87 -4.55 15.08
N ASN A 12 1.07 -4.20 16.35
CA ASN A 12 2.34 -4.05 17.08
C ASN A 12 3.21 -2.78 16.91
N HIS A 13 3.19 -1.97 17.96
CA HIS A 13 4.37 -1.59 18.75
C HIS A 13 5.74 -1.49 18.05
N LEU A 14 6.06 -0.30 17.54
CA LEU A 14 7.42 0.25 17.52
C LEU A 14 7.34 1.77 17.76
N ARG A 15 8.12 2.29 18.72
CA ARG A 15 8.17 3.74 19.01
C ARG A 15 9.25 4.40 18.17
N LEU A 16 8.89 5.42 17.40
CA LEU A 16 9.83 6.42 16.87
C LEU A 16 9.29 7.81 17.22
N GLY A 17 10.07 8.58 17.96
CA GLY A 17 9.68 9.92 18.40
C GLY A 17 10.44 10.99 17.63
N LEU A 18 9.80 11.57 16.61
CA LEU A 18 10.22 12.87 16.06
C LEU A 18 9.11 13.90 16.31
N LYS A 19 9.35 14.80 17.26
CA LYS A 19 8.54 16.03 17.41
C LYS A 19 9.30 17.19 16.78
N CYS A 20 8.66 17.89 15.84
CA CYS A 20 9.20 19.11 15.26
C CYS A 20 8.16 20.24 15.37
N ALA A 21 8.42 21.24 16.22
CA ALA A 21 7.77 22.55 16.21
C ALA A 21 8.54 23.53 17.12
N ASN A 22 8.77 24.75 16.64
CA ASN A 22 9.55 25.76 17.35
C ASN A 22 8.82 26.38 18.56
N ARG A 23 9.48 26.41 19.73
CA ARG A 23 9.50 27.57 20.66
C ARG A 23 10.60 27.41 21.74
N ARG A 24 11.21 28.53 22.14
CA ARG A 24 12.36 28.60 23.06
C ARG A 24 12.01 28.15 24.48
N PHE A 25 12.80 27.25 25.08
CA PHE A 25 13.12 27.21 26.52
C PHE A 25 14.44 26.45 26.74
N ALA A 26 15.02 26.54 27.94
CA ALA A 26 16.44 26.21 28.19
C ALA A 26 16.72 24.79 28.71
N SER A 27 17.86 24.24 28.28
CA SER A 27 18.71 23.24 28.93
C SER A 27 18.09 22.23 29.91
N ALA A 28 17.71 21.05 29.40
CA ALA A 28 17.86 19.77 30.12
C ALA A 28 17.90 18.61 29.11
N VAL A 29 18.97 17.82 29.10
CA VAL A 29 19.06 16.56 28.34
C VAL A 29 19.15 15.41 29.34
N PRO A 30 18.21 14.45 29.37
CA PRO A 30 18.32 13.27 30.21
C PRO A 30 19.47 12.38 29.73
N THR A 31 20.45 12.11 30.61
CA THR A 31 21.51 11.13 30.37
C THR A 31 21.00 9.70 30.53
N ALA A 32 21.69 8.72 29.93
CA ALA A 32 21.24 7.33 29.79
C ALA A 32 21.32 6.47 31.08
N ALA A 33 20.89 7.00 32.22
CA ALA A 33 20.91 6.33 33.53
C ALA A 33 19.53 5.79 33.96
N ASP A 34 18.44 6.50 33.64
CA ASP A 34 17.13 6.29 34.27
C ASP A 34 16.21 5.32 33.51
N ILE A 35 16.66 4.07 33.33
CA ILE A 35 15.82 2.94 32.91
C ILE A 35 15.90 1.85 33.98
N PRO A 36 14.80 1.54 34.70
CA PRO A 36 14.77 0.45 35.67
C PRO A 36 15.07 -0.90 35.00
N ILE A 37 16.12 -1.58 35.47
CA ILE A 37 16.45 -2.95 35.04
C ILE A 37 15.75 -3.92 35.98
N GLU A 38 14.51 -4.30 35.66
CA GLU A 38 13.84 -5.41 36.35
C GLU A 38 14.44 -6.75 35.93
N THR A 39 15.26 -7.32 36.80
CA THR A 39 15.81 -8.67 36.65
C THR A 39 14.76 -9.72 37.05
N ASN A 40 13.83 -10.04 36.15
CA ASN A 40 12.90 -11.15 36.37
C ASN A 40 13.54 -12.50 35.98
N GLN A 41 13.52 -13.44 36.93
CA GLN A 41 14.09 -14.78 36.79
C GLN A 41 13.11 -15.76 36.14
N GLU A 42 13.69 -16.77 35.48
CA GLU A 42 13.10 -18.05 35.06
C GLU A 42 11.56 -18.17 34.94
N ASN A 43 11.06 -18.09 33.71
CA ASN A 43 9.94 -18.94 33.29
C ASN A 43 10.29 -19.62 31.95
N LYS A 44 10.58 -20.92 32.00
CA LYS A 44 11.00 -21.73 30.84
C LYS A 44 9.80 -22.27 30.07
N GLU A 45 9.03 -21.38 29.45
CA GLU A 45 8.19 -21.80 28.33
C GLU A 45 9.10 -22.32 27.21
N LYS A 46 8.79 -23.51 26.69
CA LYS A 46 9.51 -24.05 25.53
C LYS A 46 9.15 -23.19 24.32
N LEU A 47 10.10 -22.39 23.83
CA LEU A 47 9.93 -21.72 22.53
C LEU A 47 9.63 -22.79 21.48
N SER A 48 8.40 -22.80 20.99
CA SER A 48 8.04 -23.53 19.79
C SER A 48 8.81 -22.94 18.61
N VAL A 49 9.24 -23.79 17.68
CA VAL A 49 9.95 -23.32 16.47
C VAL A 49 9.02 -22.33 15.77
N PRO A 50 9.44 -21.05 15.56
CA PRO A 50 8.57 -20.06 14.95
C PRO A 50 8.20 -20.53 13.55
N LYS A 51 6.91 -20.72 13.30
CA LYS A 51 6.37 -21.16 12.01
C LYS A 51 6.92 -20.20 10.94
N THR A 52 7.56 -20.73 9.91
CA THR A 52 7.98 -19.91 8.78
C THR A 52 6.76 -19.30 8.12
N SER A 53 6.79 -17.99 7.92
CA SER A 53 5.77 -17.28 7.15
C SER A 53 5.68 -17.82 5.73
N ASP A 54 4.47 -17.80 5.17
CA ASP A 54 4.21 -18.16 3.78
C ASP A 54 4.44 -16.96 2.81
N SER A 55 4.67 -15.75 3.35
CA SER A 55 5.00 -14.54 2.57
C SER A 55 6.37 -14.65 1.89
N PHE A 56 6.40 -14.35 0.58
CA PHE A 56 7.64 -14.25 -0.20
C PHE A 56 8.53 -13.13 0.35
N CYS A 57 7.97 -11.96 0.61
CA CYS A 57 8.74 -10.79 1.02
C CYS A 57 9.29 -10.91 2.44
N MET A 58 8.56 -11.52 3.39
CA MET A 58 9.12 -11.78 4.73
C MET A 58 10.34 -12.71 4.66
N ASN A 59 10.29 -13.71 3.79
CA ASN A 59 11.39 -14.66 3.58
C ASN A 59 12.54 -14.08 2.76
N LEU A 60 12.28 -13.10 1.88
CA LEU A 60 13.32 -12.37 1.14
C LEU A 60 14.33 -11.70 2.08
N PHE A 61 13.88 -11.07 3.19
CA PHE A 61 14.79 -10.51 4.20
C PHE A 61 15.61 -11.58 4.97
N LEU A 62 15.21 -12.85 4.91
CA LEU A 62 16.03 -13.98 5.38
C LEU A 62 16.99 -14.53 4.30
N GLY A 63 16.95 -13.98 3.08
CA GLY A 63 17.65 -14.51 1.91
C GLY A 63 17.11 -15.84 1.42
N LYS A 64 15.80 -16.06 1.54
CA LYS A 64 15.10 -17.29 1.14
C LYS A 64 14.06 -16.98 0.06
N ALA A 65 13.93 -17.88 -0.91
CA ALA A 65 12.78 -17.93 -1.80
C ALA A 65 11.74 -18.87 -1.18
N VAL A 66 10.60 -18.34 -0.73
CA VAL A 66 9.40 -19.11 -0.34
C VAL A 66 8.32 -18.77 -1.36
N LEU A 67 7.86 -19.77 -2.10
CA LEU A 67 7.23 -19.55 -3.41
C LEU A 67 5.72 -19.79 -3.43
N GLY A 68 5.11 -20.38 -2.40
CA GLY A 68 3.70 -20.81 -2.42
C GLY A 68 2.66 -19.70 -2.65
N GLN A 69 2.98 -18.44 -2.34
CA GLN A 69 2.15 -17.27 -2.64
C GLN A 69 2.46 -16.61 -4.01
N VAL A 70 3.34 -17.21 -4.83
CA VAL A 70 3.86 -16.60 -6.07
C VAL A 70 3.92 -17.58 -7.24
N PHE A 71 4.34 -18.83 -7.04
CA PHE A 71 4.47 -19.87 -8.07
C PHE A 71 3.68 -21.14 -7.69
N PRO A 72 2.86 -21.69 -8.61
CA PRO A 72 2.42 -21.09 -9.88
C PRO A 72 1.66 -19.78 -9.63
N TYR A 73 1.48 -18.96 -10.68
CA TYR A 73 0.80 -17.68 -10.56
C TYR A 73 -0.62 -17.88 -10.00
N PRO A 74 -0.99 -17.25 -8.87
CA PRO A 74 -2.13 -17.70 -8.05
C PRO A 74 -3.51 -17.34 -8.63
N LEU A 75 -3.59 -16.79 -9.85
CA LEU A 75 -4.83 -16.41 -10.50
C LEU A 75 -5.71 -17.63 -10.82
N ASN A 76 -6.64 -17.89 -9.91
CA ASN A 76 -7.68 -18.88 -10.03
C ASN A 76 -9.07 -18.21 -10.02
N LEU A 77 -9.69 -18.12 -11.18
CA LEU A 77 -11.04 -17.61 -11.37
C LEU A 77 -11.78 -18.62 -12.25
N ASP A 78 -12.65 -19.42 -11.65
CA ASP A 78 -13.51 -20.39 -12.32
C ASP A 78 -14.57 -19.73 -13.21
N ASP A 79 -15.33 -20.54 -13.96
CA ASP A 79 -16.27 -20.04 -14.97
C ASP A 79 -17.53 -19.41 -14.34
N GLU A 80 -18.03 -19.94 -13.21
CA GLU A 80 -19.14 -19.35 -12.43
C GLU A 80 -18.76 -17.93 -11.97
N ARG A 81 -17.55 -17.76 -11.43
CA ARG A 81 -17.01 -16.46 -11.01
C ARG A 81 -16.75 -15.52 -12.19
N ARG A 82 -16.51 -16.02 -13.40
CA ARG A 82 -16.45 -15.18 -14.61
C ARG A 82 -17.84 -14.71 -15.04
N GLU A 83 -18.85 -15.58 -15.01
CA GLU A 83 -20.22 -15.23 -15.34
C GLU A 83 -20.79 -14.18 -14.36
N MET A 84 -20.64 -14.39 -13.04
CA MET A 84 -20.98 -13.39 -12.01
C MET A 84 -20.30 -12.04 -12.25
N LEU A 85 -19.02 -12.04 -12.65
CA LEU A 85 -18.29 -10.81 -12.93
C LEU A 85 -18.88 -10.08 -14.15
N GLN A 86 -19.16 -10.79 -15.24
CA GLN A 86 -19.69 -10.17 -16.47
C GLN A 86 -21.07 -9.53 -16.27
N MET A 87 -21.91 -10.09 -15.40
CA MET A 87 -23.22 -9.52 -15.04
C MET A 87 -23.12 -8.11 -14.42
N VAL A 88 -22.02 -7.80 -13.70
CA VAL A 88 -21.76 -6.46 -13.14
C VAL A 88 -20.88 -5.63 -14.08
N LEU A 89 -19.92 -6.27 -14.76
CA LEU A 89 -18.90 -5.58 -15.55
C LEU A 89 -19.48 -4.92 -16.81
N ALA A 90 -20.28 -5.64 -17.60
CA ALA A 90 -20.84 -5.11 -18.85
C ALA A 90 -21.76 -3.88 -18.66
N PRO A 91 -22.69 -3.84 -17.68
CA PRO A 91 -23.44 -2.61 -17.40
C PRO A 91 -22.57 -1.52 -16.76
N THR A 92 -21.51 -1.86 -16.02
CA THR A 92 -20.54 -0.89 -15.49
C THR A 92 -19.75 -0.20 -16.60
N GLU A 93 -19.22 -0.97 -17.57
CA GLU A 93 -18.57 -0.46 -18.78
C GLU A 93 -19.54 0.48 -19.53
N LYS A 94 -20.77 0.02 -19.79
CA LYS A 94 -21.79 0.81 -20.47
C LYS A 94 -22.15 2.12 -19.75
N PHE A 95 -22.28 2.12 -18.42
CA PHE A 95 -22.53 3.34 -17.65
C PHE A 95 -21.36 4.33 -17.76
N LEU A 96 -20.13 3.84 -17.72
CA LEU A 96 -18.93 4.68 -17.82
C LEU A 96 -18.77 5.31 -19.21
N GLU A 97 -19.26 4.64 -20.27
CA GLU A 97 -19.23 5.12 -21.66
C GLU A 97 -20.42 6.03 -22.02
N GLU A 98 -21.66 5.68 -21.65
CA GLU A 98 -22.88 6.39 -22.10
C GLU A 98 -23.42 7.42 -21.08
N VAL A 99 -23.11 7.27 -19.79
CA VAL A 99 -23.78 8.03 -18.70
C VAL A 99 -22.80 8.87 -17.89
N ASN A 100 -21.61 8.36 -17.54
CA ASN A 100 -20.62 9.14 -16.82
C ASN A 100 -19.98 10.21 -17.73
N ASP A 101 -19.51 11.30 -17.12
CA ASP A 101 -18.79 12.35 -17.84
C ASP A 101 -17.64 12.87 -16.95
N PRO A 102 -16.44 12.30 -17.06
CA PRO A 102 -15.33 12.64 -16.16
C PRO A 102 -14.76 14.05 -16.42
N PHE A 103 -15.07 14.67 -17.57
CA PHE A 103 -14.68 16.06 -17.84
C PHE A 103 -15.61 17.03 -17.12
N LYS A 104 -16.92 16.80 -17.22
CA LYS A 104 -17.93 17.56 -16.48
C LYS A 104 -17.79 17.38 -14.97
N ASN A 105 -17.51 16.16 -14.49
CA ASN A 105 -17.23 15.89 -13.07
C ASN A 105 -15.98 16.67 -12.57
N ASP A 106 -14.96 16.88 -13.40
CA ASP A 106 -13.77 17.69 -13.07
C ASP A 106 -14.01 19.21 -13.16
N GLU A 107 -14.92 19.65 -14.04
CA GLU A 107 -15.29 21.05 -14.23
C GLU A 107 -16.26 21.55 -13.15
N THR A 108 -17.30 20.80 -12.83
CA THR A 108 -18.27 21.12 -11.76
C THR A 108 -17.69 20.90 -10.36
N ALA A 109 -16.60 20.12 -10.25
CA ALA A 109 -16.10 19.54 -9.00
C ALA A 109 -17.17 18.75 -8.22
N LEU A 110 -18.10 18.11 -8.96
CA LEU A 110 -19.22 17.34 -8.40
C LEU A 110 -19.66 16.22 -9.36
N ILE A 111 -19.68 14.97 -8.87
CA ILE A 111 -20.49 13.90 -9.47
C ILE A 111 -21.94 14.10 -8.97
N PRO A 112 -22.95 14.27 -9.85
CA PRO A 112 -24.35 14.43 -9.44
C PRO A 112 -24.88 13.20 -8.69
N SER A 113 -25.74 13.39 -7.69
CA SER A 113 -26.32 12.28 -6.91
C SER A 113 -27.03 11.27 -7.80
N GLU A 114 -27.81 11.74 -8.78
CA GLU A 114 -28.52 10.92 -9.77
C GLU A 114 -27.57 9.94 -10.51
N LYS A 115 -26.32 10.33 -10.76
CA LYS A 115 -25.31 9.43 -11.36
C LYS A 115 -24.74 8.44 -10.34
N LEU A 116 -24.64 8.80 -9.07
CA LEU A 116 -24.26 7.87 -8.00
C LEU A 116 -25.37 6.86 -7.75
N ASP A 117 -26.64 7.29 -7.77
CA ASP A 117 -27.82 6.44 -7.62
C ASP A 117 -27.88 5.41 -8.77
N GLN A 118 -27.77 5.86 -10.02
CA GLN A 118 -27.69 4.96 -11.19
C GLN A 118 -26.47 4.01 -11.14
N PHE A 119 -25.33 4.45 -10.60
CA PHE A 119 -24.15 3.59 -10.42
C PHE A 119 -24.34 2.57 -9.28
N ALA A 120 -25.18 2.88 -8.29
CA ALA A 120 -25.56 1.95 -7.22
C ALA A 120 -26.50 0.84 -7.70
N GLU A 121 -27.43 1.15 -8.61
CA GLU A 121 -28.33 0.17 -9.24
C GLU A 121 -27.57 -0.94 -9.99
N LEU A 122 -26.33 -0.69 -10.43
CA LEU A 122 -25.47 -1.69 -11.07
C LEU A 122 -24.82 -2.67 -10.06
N GLY A 123 -25.05 -2.49 -8.76
CA GLY A 123 -24.37 -3.22 -7.68
C GLY A 123 -22.91 -2.81 -7.46
N ALA A 124 -22.40 -1.81 -8.19
CA ALA A 124 -20.97 -1.47 -8.19
C ALA A 124 -20.45 -1.01 -6.82
N PHE A 125 -21.25 -0.28 -6.03
CA PHE A 125 -20.91 0.09 -4.64
C PHE A 125 -20.96 -1.09 -3.65
N GLY A 126 -21.77 -2.12 -3.94
CA GLY A 126 -21.98 -3.32 -3.13
C GLY A 126 -21.18 -4.55 -3.59
N ALA A 127 -20.22 -4.38 -4.50
CA ALA A 127 -19.58 -5.47 -5.25
C ALA A 127 -19.14 -6.67 -4.38
N VAL A 128 -18.41 -6.41 -3.30
CA VAL A 128 -17.85 -7.44 -2.38
C VAL A 128 -18.70 -7.72 -1.15
N VAL A 129 -19.93 -7.21 -1.09
CA VAL A 129 -20.88 -7.54 -0.01
C VAL A 129 -21.65 -8.82 -0.38
N PRO A 130 -21.83 -9.77 0.55
CA PRO A 130 -22.63 -10.98 0.29
C PRO A 130 -24.06 -10.68 -0.15
N GLU A 131 -24.61 -11.51 -1.04
CA GLU A 131 -25.98 -11.41 -1.58
C GLU A 131 -27.07 -11.36 -0.50
N LYS A 132 -26.87 -12.10 0.61
CA LYS A 132 -27.76 -12.06 1.80
C LYS A 132 -27.86 -10.68 2.47
N PHE A 133 -27.00 -9.74 2.08
CA PHE A 133 -26.98 -8.34 2.52
C PHE A 133 -27.14 -7.36 1.33
N GLY A 134 -27.69 -7.82 0.20
CA GLY A 134 -27.99 -6.97 -0.97
C GLY A 134 -26.77 -6.53 -1.80
N GLY A 135 -25.62 -7.18 -1.63
CA GLY A 135 -24.43 -6.98 -2.48
C GLY A 135 -24.28 -8.02 -3.59
N ALA A 136 -23.26 -7.86 -4.44
CA ALA A 136 -23.05 -8.72 -5.62
C ALA A 136 -22.21 -9.99 -5.37
N GLY A 137 -21.81 -10.28 -4.13
CA GLY A 137 -21.14 -11.54 -3.77
C GLY A 137 -19.75 -11.77 -4.37
N LEU A 138 -19.12 -10.74 -4.93
CA LEU A 138 -17.86 -10.85 -5.67
C LEU A 138 -16.64 -10.95 -4.74
N ASN A 139 -15.59 -11.62 -5.22
CA ASN A 139 -14.31 -11.78 -4.53
C ASN A 139 -13.32 -10.63 -4.85
N ASN A 140 -12.13 -10.65 -4.26
CA ASN A 140 -11.14 -9.57 -4.43
C ASN A 140 -10.60 -9.53 -5.87
N THR A 141 -10.44 -10.67 -6.54
CA THR A 141 -10.03 -10.78 -7.95
C THR A 141 -11.06 -10.18 -8.91
N GLN A 142 -12.35 -10.48 -8.71
CA GLN A 142 -13.48 -9.92 -9.46
C GLN A 142 -13.57 -8.39 -9.24
N MET A 143 -13.45 -7.93 -7.99
CA MET A 143 -13.51 -6.51 -7.65
C MET A 143 -12.25 -5.74 -8.08
N ALA A 144 -11.08 -6.38 -8.19
CA ALA A 144 -9.90 -5.76 -8.78
C ALA A 144 -10.18 -5.33 -10.24
N ARG A 145 -10.87 -6.17 -11.02
CA ARG A 145 -11.28 -5.86 -12.39
C ARG A 145 -12.32 -4.73 -12.46
N ILE A 146 -13.30 -4.67 -11.55
CA ILE A 146 -14.24 -3.53 -11.50
C ILE A 146 -13.50 -2.23 -11.17
N ALA A 147 -12.64 -2.24 -10.14
CA ALA A 147 -11.86 -1.07 -9.75
C ALA A 147 -10.88 -0.58 -10.84
N GLU A 148 -10.37 -1.50 -11.66
CA GLU A 148 -9.52 -1.22 -12.82
C GLU A 148 -10.28 -0.45 -13.91
N ILE A 149 -11.48 -0.89 -14.30
CA ILE A 149 -12.28 -0.20 -15.34
C ILE A 149 -12.77 1.17 -14.85
N VAL A 150 -13.26 1.28 -13.62
CA VAL A 150 -13.68 2.56 -13.06
C VAL A 150 -12.49 3.52 -13.00
N GLY A 151 -11.31 3.04 -12.55
CA GLY A 151 -10.09 3.83 -12.50
C GLY A 151 -9.52 4.24 -13.87
N ALA A 152 -9.77 3.46 -14.92
CA ALA A 152 -9.38 3.79 -16.29
C ALA A 152 -10.23 4.93 -16.90
N ASN A 153 -11.47 5.12 -16.42
CA ASN A 153 -12.39 6.14 -16.93
C ASN A 153 -12.37 7.42 -16.06
N ASP A 154 -12.62 7.26 -14.76
CA ASP A 154 -12.85 8.37 -13.83
C ASP A 154 -12.27 8.05 -12.43
N LEU A 155 -11.09 8.58 -12.15
CA LEU A 155 -10.45 8.47 -10.84
C LEU A 155 -11.19 9.24 -9.74
N GLY A 156 -12.03 10.23 -10.08
CA GLY A 156 -12.93 10.89 -9.13
C GLY A 156 -14.05 9.96 -8.67
N LEU A 157 -14.74 9.32 -9.61
CA LEU A 157 -15.74 8.28 -9.31
C LEU A 157 -15.08 7.07 -8.62
N GLY A 158 -13.89 6.66 -9.07
CA GLY A 158 -13.11 5.59 -8.46
C GLY A 158 -12.72 5.87 -7.01
N VAL A 159 -12.39 7.11 -6.65
CA VAL A 159 -12.15 7.50 -5.25
C VAL A 159 -13.47 7.57 -4.46
N THR A 160 -14.56 8.09 -5.02
CA THR A 160 -15.88 8.06 -4.34
C THR A 160 -16.35 6.62 -4.04
N MET A 161 -16.16 5.71 -4.99
CA MET A 161 -16.41 4.27 -4.86
C MET A 161 -15.49 3.62 -3.82
N GLY A 162 -14.17 3.83 -3.92
CA GLY A 162 -13.19 3.27 -2.99
C GLY A 162 -13.37 3.80 -1.55
N ALA A 163 -13.60 5.10 -1.39
CA ALA A 163 -13.88 5.74 -0.10
C ALA A 163 -15.13 5.19 0.57
N HIS A 164 -16.16 4.81 -0.21
CA HIS A 164 -17.35 4.14 0.30
C HIS A 164 -17.09 2.67 0.67
N GLN A 165 -16.71 1.81 -0.29
CA GLN A 165 -16.72 0.35 -0.08
C GLN A 165 -15.38 -0.25 0.35
N SER A 166 -14.26 0.34 -0.07
CA SER A 166 -12.94 -0.26 0.12
C SER A 166 -12.28 0.17 1.42
N ILE A 167 -12.64 1.34 1.95
CA ILE A 167 -12.24 1.81 3.28
C ILE A 167 -13.45 2.19 4.17
N GLY A 168 -14.44 2.94 3.66
CA GLY A 168 -15.52 3.53 4.45
C GLY A 168 -16.37 2.55 5.24
N TYR A 169 -16.95 1.54 4.58
CA TYR A 169 -17.67 0.45 5.25
C TYR A 169 -16.87 -0.86 5.37
N LYS A 170 -15.67 -0.93 4.77
CA LYS A 170 -14.84 -2.15 4.74
C LYS A 170 -14.62 -2.78 6.12
N GLY A 171 -14.44 -1.95 7.15
CA GLY A 171 -14.32 -2.42 8.53
C GLY A 171 -15.55 -3.22 9.01
N ILE A 172 -16.76 -2.86 8.59
CA ILE A 172 -18.01 -3.57 8.92
C ILE A 172 -18.04 -4.94 8.23
N LEU A 173 -17.61 -5.00 6.96
CA LEU A 173 -17.55 -6.24 6.20
C LEU A 173 -16.49 -7.22 6.76
N LEU A 174 -15.32 -6.72 7.17
CA LEU A 174 -14.20 -7.56 7.66
C LEU A 174 -14.29 -7.89 9.15
N TYR A 175 -14.81 -6.97 9.97
CA TYR A 175 -14.68 -6.99 11.43
C TYR A 175 -15.98 -6.70 12.17
N GLY A 176 -17.07 -6.45 11.46
CA GLY A 176 -18.38 -6.28 12.06
C GLY A 176 -18.92 -7.60 12.61
N THR A 177 -19.48 -7.54 13.82
CA THR A 177 -20.38 -8.57 14.36
C THR A 177 -21.58 -8.78 13.43
N PRO A 178 -22.26 -9.95 13.49
CA PRO A 178 -23.44 -10.22 12.65
C PRO A 178 -24.51 -9.13 12.73
N ALA A 179 -24.78 -8.60 13.93
CA ALA A 179 -25.73 -7.51 14.14
C ALA A 179 -25.31 -6.17 13.50
N GLN A 180 -24.00 -5.84 13.49
CA GLN A 180 -23.50 -4.68 12.75
C GLN A 180 -23.62 -4.90 11.23
N GLN A 181 -23.30 -6.11 10.75
CA GLN A 181 -23.40 -6.45 9.33
C GLN A 181 -24.84 -6.39 8.82
N GLU A 182 -25.78 -7.02 9.52
CA GLU A 182 -27.21 -7.01 9.23
C GLU A 182 -27.82 -5.60 9.29
N LYS A 183 -27.39 -4.76 10.24
CA LYS A 183 -27.90 -3.39 10.38
C LYS A 183 -27.42 -2.45 9.26
N TYR A 184 -26.15 -2.54 8.88
CA TYR A 184 -25.53 -1.50 8.02
C TYR A 184 -25.33 -1.93 6.57
N LEU A 185 -24.94 -3.18 6.28
CA LEU A 185 -24.53 -3.56 4.92
C LEU A 185 -25.65 -3.45 3.85
N PRO A 186 -26.94 -3.74 4.11
CA PRO A 186 -27.99 -3.61 3.09
C PRO A 186 -28.18 -2.20 2.53
N ASP A 187 -28.20 -1.19 3.41
CA ASP A 187 -28.34 0.22 3.00
C ASP A 187 -27.07 0.76 2.31
N LEU A 188 -25.91 0.17 2.61
CA LEU A 188 -24.62 0.59 2.05
C LEU A 188 -24.37 -0.07 0.68
N ALA A 189 -24.58 -1.38 0.56
CA ALA A 189 -24.37 -2.11 -0.69
C ALA A 189 -25.26 -1.63 -1.84
N THR A 190 -26.45 -1.13 -1.50
CA THR A 190 -27.42 -0.54 -2.44
C THR A 190 -27.23 0.96 -2.68
N GLY A 191 -26.20 1.59 -2.10
CA GLY A 191 -25.95 3.04 -2.20
C GLY A 191 -26.96 3.95 -1.48
N LYS A 192 -28.04 3.39 -0.92
CA LYS A 192 -29.11 4.10 -0.19
C LYS A 192 -28.60 4.92 1.01
N ARG A 193 -27.44 4.57 1.56
CA ARG A 193 -26.65 5.40 2.48
C ARG A 193 -25.19 5.41 2.03
N PHE A 194 -24.54 6.56 2.11
CA PHE A 194 -23.11 6.66 1.77
C PHE A 194 -22.20 6.47 2.98
N ALA A 195 -20.94 6.14 2.70
CA ALA A 195 -19.92 5.82 3.70
C ALA A 195 -18.63 6.58 3.47
N ALA A 196 -17.93 6.88 4.57
CA ALA A 196 -16.65 7.56 4.59
C ALA A 196 -15.70 6.99 5.66
N PHE A 197 -14.40 7.18 5.47
CA PHE A 197 -13.34 6.70 6.35
C PHE A 197 -12.67 7.89 7.05
N CYS A 198 -12.75 7.95 8.38
CA CYS A 198 -12.49 9.13 9.19
C CYS A 198 -11.25 8.94 10.09
N LEU A 199 -10.06 8.98 9.47
CA LEU A 199 -8.76 8.82 10.16
C LEU A 199 -7.99 10.14 10.32
N THR A 200 -7.70 10.83 9.20
CA THR A 200 -6.75 11.96 9.10
C THR A 200 -7.21 13.21 9.85
N GLU A 201 -6.24 13.91 10.46
CA GLU A 201 -6.45 15.18 11.21
C GLU A 201 -5.42 16.24 10.79
N PRO A 202 -5.67 17.54 11.04
CA PRO A 202 -4.73 18.62 10.70
C PRO A 202 -3.32 18.46 11.29
N SER A 203 -3.18 17.71 12.38
CA SER A 203 -1.91 17.36 13.04
C SER A 203 -1.39 15.94 12.70
N SER A 204 -2.22 15.09 12.06
CA SER A 204 -2.00 13.64 12.01
C SER A 204 -2.37 13.07 10.63
N GLY A 205 -1.37 13.09 9.74
CA GLY A 205 -1.42 12.46 8.42
C GLY A 205 -0.73 11.09 8.42
N SER A 206 0.57 11.06 8.13
CA SER A 206 1.35 9.81 8.07
C SER A 206 1.54 9.12 9.42
N ASP A 207 1.62 9.87 10.51
CA ASP A 207 1.54 9.31 11.87
C ASP A 207 0.07 9.20 12.30
N ALA A 208 -0.60 8.16 11.79
CA ALA A 208 -1.98 7.82 12.12
C ALA A 208 -2.21 7.50 13.61
N ASN A 209 -1.15 7.23 14.39
CA ASN A 209 -1.26 6.97 15.83
C ASN A 209 -1.23 8.26 16.67
N SER A 210 -0.85 9.40 16.08
CA SER A 210 -0.81 10.71 16.75
C SER A 210 -2.15 11.45 16.85
N ILE A 211 -3.23 10.87 16.30
CA ILE A 211 -4.57 11.48 16.27
C ILE A 211 -5.06 11.93 17.64
N GLN A 212 -5.79 13.03 17.67
CA GLN A 212 -6.25 13.73 18.87
C GLN A 212 -7.76 13.61 19.10
N THR A 213 -8.54 13.25 18.06
CA THR A 213 -9.96 12.86 18.23
C THR A 213 -10.06 11.74 19.26
N ARG A 214 -10.96 11.90 20.24
CA ARG A 214 -10.99 11.06 21.45
C ARG A 214 -12.39 10.52 21.72
N ALA A 215 -12.46 9.24 22.05
CA ALA A 215 -13.69 8.54 22.41
C ALA A 215 -13.62 8.07 23.87
N GLN A 216 -14.26 8.80 24.78
CA GLN A 216 -14.29 8.45 26.20
C GLN A 216 -15.53 7.61 26.53
N LYS A 217 -15.34 6.43 27.12
CA LYS A 217 -16.46 5.58 27.55
C LYS A 217 -17.23 6.25 28.70
N SER A 218 -18.56 6.26 28.62
CA SER A 218 -19.43 6.83 29.64
C SER A 218 -19.39 6.01 30.93
N GLU A 219 -19.70 6.65 32.06
CA GLU A 219 -19.73 6.01 33.39
C GLU A 219 -20.67 4.81 33.46
N CYS A 220 -21.80 4.86 32.75
CA CYS A 220 -22.74 3.75 32.66
C CYS A 220 -22.30 2.63 31.69
N GLY A 221 -21.16 2.80 31.00
CA GLY A 221 -20.54 1.82 30.12
C GLY A 221 -21.23 1.58 28.76
N LYS A 222 -22.40 2.17 28.53
CA LYS A 222 -23.27 1.88 27.37
C LYS A 222 -22.89 2.60 26.07
N PHE A 223 -22.16 3.70 26.16
CA PHE A 223 -21.77 4.51 24.99
C PHE A 223 -20.39 5.14 25.20
N TYR A 224 -19.77 5.57 24.10
CA TYR A 224 -18.63 6.49 24.10
C TYR A 224 -19.12 7.89 23.76
N ILE A 225 -18.48 8.92 24.31
CA ILE A 225 -18.61 10.31 23.88
C ILE A 225 -17.40 10.60 23.00
N LEU A 226 -17.63 10.84 21.72
CA LEU A 226 -16.63 11.19 20.72
C LEU A 226 -16.56 12.72 20.59
N ASN A 227 -15.35 13.25 20.70
CA ASN A 227 -15.03 14.66 20.42
C ASN A 227 -13.78 14.76 19.52
N GLY A 228 -13.84 15.57 18.47
CA GLY A 228 -12.69 15.84 17.60
C GLY A 228 -13.06 16.34 16.20
N GLY A 229 -12.05 16.48 15.34
CA GLY A 229 -12.21 16.94 13.97
C GLY A 229 -11.28 16.16 13.03
N LYS A 230 -11.81 15.78 11.88
CA LYS A 230 -11.12 15.07 10.79
C LYS A 230 -11.04 15.95 9.56
N ILE A 231 -9.96 15.86 8.79
CA ILE A 231 -9.70 16.70 7.60
C ILE A 231 -9.51 15.84 6.34
N TRP A 232 -9.88 16.41 5.19
CA TRP A 232 -9.79 15.79 3.86
C TRP A 232 -10.51 14.43 3.73
N ILE A 233 -11.65 14.30 4.41
CA ILE A 233 -12.44 13.07 4.40
C ILE A 233 -13.18 12.94 3.08
N SER A 234 -12.79 11.93 2.30
CA SER A 234 -13.49 11.53 1.07
C SER A 234 -14.91 11.06 1.42
N ASN A 235 -15.89 11.54 0.66
CA ASN A 235 -17.33 11.41 0.93
C ASN A 235 -17.83 12.10 2.23
N GLY A 236 -17.01 12.89 2.94
CA GLY A 236 -17.36 13.46 4.26
C GLY A 236 -18.60 14.37 4.29
N GLY A 237 -18.92 15.02 3.17
CA GLY A 237 -20.11 15.85 2.99
C GLY A 237 -21.36 15.11 2.48
N ILE A 238 -21.24 13.83 2.12
CA ILE A 238 -22.37 13.02 1.59
C ILE A 238 -22.64 11.73 2.39
N ALA A 239 -21.70 11.27 3.22
CA ALA A 239 -21.83 10.01 3.95
C ALA A 239 -22.77 10.11 5.16
N ASP A 240 -23.52 9.04 5.42
CA ASP A 240 -24.40 8.85 6.59
C ASP A 240 -23.79 7.93 7.65
N VAL A 241 -22.77 7.16 7.26
CA VAL A 241 -22.05 6.19 8.07
C VAL A 241 -20.55 6.46 7.94
N PHE A 242 -19.84 6.48 9.06
CA PHE A 242 -18.41 6.75 9.11
C PHE A 242 -17.70 5.65 9.89
N THR A 243 -16.59 5.12 9.36
CA THR A 243 -15.62 4.41 10.19
C THR A 243 -14.64 5.43 10.77
N VAL A 244 -14.84 5.83 12.03
CA VAL A 244 -14.10 6.90 12.71
C VAL A 244 -13.03 6.34 13.64
N PHE A 245 -11.81 6.83 13.50
CA PHE A 245 -10.68 6.45 14.35
C PHE A 245 -10.48 7.48 15.45
N ALA A 246 -10.45 7.02 16.70
CA ALA A 246 -10.30 7.88 17.87
C ALA A 246 -9.41 7.21 18.94
N GLN A 247 -8.72 8.01 19.75
CA GLN A 247 -8.03 7.54 20.93
C GLN A 247 -9.05 7.09 21.99
N THR A 248 -8.93 5.85 22.47
CA THR A 248 -9.67 5.35 23.64
C THR A 248 -8.70 5.16 24.82
N PRO A 249 -9.05 5.62 26.03
CA PRO A 249 -8.27 5.31 27.23
C PRO A 249 -8.49 3.84 27.61
N ILE A 250 -7.45 3.02 27.52
CA ILE A 250 -7.50 1.60 27.89
C ILE A 250 -6.71 1.38 29.18
N SER A 251 -7.39 0.87 30.22
CA SER A 251 -6.74 0.40 31.44
C SER A 251 -5.78 -0.75 31.14
N GLN A 252 -4.55 -0.65 31.65
CA GLN A 252 -3.53 -1.69 31.55
C GLN A 252 -3.55 -2.59 32.80
N PRO A 253 -2.98 -3.80 32.76
CA PRO A 253 -2.96 -4.72 33.91
C PRO A 253 -2.21 -4.19 35.14
N ASP A 254 -1.32 -3.20 34.97
CA ASP A 254 -0.58 -2.51 36.04
C ASP A 254 -1.38 -1.38 36.72
N GLY A 255 -2.65 -1.18 36.34
CA GLY A 255 -3.51 -0.11 36.84
C GLY A 255 -3.29 1.25 36.16
N SER A 256 -2.29 1.40 35.29
CA SER A 256 -2.14 2.58 34.46
C SER A 256 -3.23 2.65 33.38
N THR A 257 -3.39 3.81 32.76
CA THR A 257 -4.24 3.98 31.58
C THR A 257 -3.40 4.44 30.42
N LYS A 258 -3.54 3.78 29.27
CA LYS A 258 -2.84 4.13 28.04
C LYS A 258 -3.83 4.26 26.89
N ASP A 259 -3.72 5.34 26.14
CA ASP A 259 -4.49 5.52 24.92
C ASP A 259 -4.04 4.52 23.83
N LYS A 260 -5.03 4.00 23.09
CA LYS A 260 -4.85 3.33 21.81
C LYS A 260 -5.88 3.87 20.82
N VAL A 261 -5.53 3.89 19.54
CA VAL A 261 -6.50 4.12 18.46
C VAL A 261 -7.53 2.98 18.47
N SER A 262 -8.79 3.32 18.20
CA SER A 262 -9.91 2.40 18.05
C SER A 262 -10.82 2.92 16.94
N ALA A 263 -11.32 2.03 16.08
CA ALA A 263 -12.27 2.40 15.04
C ALA A 263 -13.71 2.18 15.50
N PHE A 264 -14.60 3.08 15.11
CA PHE A 264 -16.00 3.11 15.48
C PHE A 264 -16.89 3.30 14.26
N ILE A 265 -18.01 2.58 14.20
CA ILE A 265 -19.12 2.92 13.32
C ILE A 265 -19.86 4.11 13.92
N VAL A 266 -19.89 5.24 13.23
CA VAL A 266 -20.61 6.45 13.65
C VAL A 266 -21.65 6.78 12.60
N GLU A 267 -22.89 7.05 13.00
CA GLU A 267 -23.93 7.51 12.09
C GLU A 267 -24.10 9.03 12.19
N ARG A 268 -24.32 9.73 11.06
CA ARG A 268 -24.60 11.17 11.04
C ARG A 268 -25.78 11.54 11.95
N GLN A 269 -26.79 10.67 12.01
CA GLN A 269 -28.00 10.83 12.82
C GLN A 269 -27.80 10.65 14.34
N PHE A 270 -26.61 10.31 14.85
CA PHE A 270 -26.35 10.29 16.30
C PHE A 270 -26.30 11.69 16.95
N GLY A 271 -26.33 12.76 16.13
CA GLY A 271 -26.21 14.15 16.58
C GLY A 271 -24.77 14.56 16.81
N GLY A 272 -24.48 15.86 16.69
CA GLY A 272 -23.11 16.40 16.85
C GLY A 272 -22.14 16.10 15.69
N VAL A 273 -22.59 15.43 14.63
CA VAL A 273 -21.81 15.18 13.41
C VAL A 273 -22.09 16.26 12.37
N THR A 274 -21.07 17.02 11.99
CA THR A 274 -21.16 18.09 10.96
C THR A 274 -19.96 18.02 10.01
N ASN A 275 -19.99 18.78 8.91
CA ASN A 275 -18.87 18.83 7.96
C ASN A 275 -18.65 20.25 7.41
N GLY A 276 -17.41 20.51 7.00
CA GLY A 276 -17.04 21.73 6.29
C GLY A 276 -17.54 21.75 4.83
N PRO A 277 -17.28 22.84 4.08
CA PRO A 277 -17.55 22.91 2.65
C PRO A 277 -16.62 21.98 1.84
N PRO A 278 -16.96 21.67 0.58
CA PRO A 278 -16.09 20.88 -0.31
C PRO A 278 -14.74 21.55 -0.59
N GLU A 279 -13.67 20.77 -0.46
CA GLU A 279 -12.28 21.22 -0.60
C GLU A 279 -11.87 21.44 -2.06
N LYS A 280 -11.15 22.55 -2.32
CA LYS A 280 -10.59 22.89 -3.62
C LYS A 280 -9.24 22.20 -3.81
N LYS A 281 -9.16 21.27 -4.77
CA LYS A 281 -8.03 20.36 -4.97
C LYS A 281 -7.58 20.27 -6.44
N MET A 282 -6.35 19.80 -6.65
CA MET A 282 -5.69 19.70 -7.97
C MET A 282 -6.44 18.77 -8.94
N GLY A 283 -6.73 17.54 -8.50
CA GLY A 283 -7.45 16.52 -9.26
C GLY A 283 -8.49 15.79 -8.41
N ILE A 284 -9.05 14.72 -8.96
CA ILE A 284 -10.20 13.95 -8.45
C ILE A 284 -11.35 14.86 -8.02
N LYS A 285 -11.54 16.00 -8.72
CA LYS A 285 -12.37 17.11 -8.22
C LYS A 285 -13.82 16.72 -7.96
N GLY A 286 -14.40 15.87 -8.82
CA GLY A 286 -15.76 15.34 -8.68
C GLY A 286 -16.00 14.49 -7.43
N SER A 287 -14.95 13.96 -6.80
CA SER A 287 -15.07 13.25 -5.53
C SER A 287 -15.25 14.25 -4.39
N ASN A 288 -16.26 14.04 -3.54
CA ASN A 288 -16.49 14.89 -2.38
C ASN A 288 -15.34 14.77 -1.35
N THR A 289 -14.90 15.89 -0.80
CA THR A 289 -13.82 15.94 0.21
C THR A 289 -14.10 17.10 1.16
N THR A 290 -14.21 16.85 2.47
CA THR A 290 -14.52 17.90 3.46
C THR A 290 -13.74 17.69 4.77
N GLU A 291 -13.74 18.68 5.65
CA GLU A 291 -13.62 18.43 7.09
C GLU A 291 -14.88 17.72 7.62
N VAL A 292 -14.75 16.96 8.70
CA VAL A 292 -15.88 16.34 9.45
C VAL A 292 -15.63 16.54 10.94
N HIS A 293 -16.58 17.13 11.65
CA HIS A 293 -16.46 17.49 13.06
C HIS A 293 -17.42 16.65 13.90
N PHE A 294 -16.96 16.25 15.08
CA PHE A 294 -17.68 15.43 16.04
C PHE A 294 -17.70 16.18 17.38
N ASP A 295 -18.88 16.71 17.75
CA ASP A 295 -19.14 17.41 19.01
C ASP A 295 -20.05 16.55 19.90
N ASN A 296 -19.48 16.01 20.98
CA ASN A 296 -20.16 15.21 22.01
C ASN A 296 -21.03 14.05 21.47
N VAL A 297 -20.60 13.44 20.36
CA VAL A 297 -21.35 12.41 19.63
C VAL A 297 -21.41 11.12 20.47
N LYS A 298 -22.62 10.62 20.73
CA LYS A 298 -22.85 9.42 21.55
C LYS A 298 -22.84 8.17 20.69
N ILE A 299 -21.74 7.43 20.71
CA ILE A 299 -21.56 6.19 19.95
C ILE A 299 -21.93 4.99 20.86
N PRO A 300 -22.87 4.11 20.48
CA PRO A 300 -23.16 2.88 21.22
C PRO A 300 -21.90 2.00 21.39
N VAL A 301 -21.76 1.32 22.53
CA VAL A 301 -20.54 0.55 22.86
C VAL A 301 -20.28 -0.60 21.88
N GLU A 302 -21.35 -1.12 21.29
CA GLU A 302 -21.39 -2.18 20.27
C GLU A 302 -20.94 -1.75 18.87
N ASN A 303 -20.58 -0.47 18.64
CA ASN A 303 -20.12 0.03 17.34
C ASN A 303 -18.58 -0.02 17.14
N LEU A 304 -17.81 -0.68 18.02
CA LEU A 304 -16.34 -0.84 17.93
C LEU A 304 -15.90 -1.79 16.78
N LEU A 305 -14.68 -1.61 16.22
CA LEU A 305 -14.26 -2.22 14.94
C LEU A 305 -12.71 -2.33 14.73
N GLY A 306 -12.21 -3.41 14.08
CA GLY A 306 -11.11 -3.40 13.06
C GLY A 306 -9.59 -3.32 13.37
N VAL A 307 -8.75 -3.49 12.30
CA VAL A 307 -7.24 -3.55 12.23
C VAL A 307 -6.60 -3.21 10.79
N GLU A 308 -6.00 -2.00 10.48
CA GLU A 308 -5.54 -1.20 9.21
C GLU A 308 -4.46 -1.69 8.11
N GLY A 309 -4.09 -1.22 6.83
CA GLY A 309 -3.14 -1.97 5.82
C GLY A 309 -2.29 -1.38 4.54
N GLU A 310 -2.47 -1.83 3.21
CA GLU A 310 -1.71 -1.58 1.86
C GLU A 310 -2.52 -1.54 0.40
N GLY A 311 -1.97 -1.54 -0.90
CA GLY A 311 -2.76 -1.61 -2.27
C GLY A 311 -2.18 -1.35 -3.79
N PHE A 312 -2.89 -1.58 -4.98
CA PHE A 312 -2.43 -1.50 -6.50
C PHE A 312 -3.02 -0.58 -7.76
N LYS A 313 -2.73 -0.74 -9.14
CA LYS A 313 -2.61 0.23 -10.42
C LYS A 313 -3.10 -0.14 -11.94
N ILE A 314 -3.11 0.74 -13.04
CA ILE A 314 -3.02 0.49 -14.59
C ILE A 314 -2.67 1.67 -15.69
N GLU A 315 -2.80 1.59 -17.09
CA GLU A 315 -2.23 2.43 -18.30
C GLU A 315 -3.06 2.65 -19.69
N HIS A 316 -2.69 3.58 -20.69
CA HIS A 316 -2.91 3.51 -22.22
C HIS A 316 -2.01 4.39 -23.22
N VAL A 317 -1.66 3.95 -24.49
CA VAL A 317 -1.27 4.77 -25.74
C VAL A 317 -1.46 4.03 -27.13
N ASN A 318 -1.75 4.70 -28.29
CA ASN A 318 -1.40 4.13 -29.66
C ASN A 318 -1.34 4.96 -31.01
N GLN A 319 -1.91 6.18 -31.21
CA GLN A 319 -2.37 6.59 -32.58
C GLN A 319 -1.56 7.60 -33.49
N ARG A 320 -0.46 8.25 -33.07
CA ARG A 320 0.08 9.48 -33.75
C ARG A 320 1.16 9.30 -34.86
N VAL A 321 1.28 10.31 -35.75
CA VAL A 321 2.29 10.47 -36.84
C VAL A 321 3.10 11.77 -36.69
N GLN A 322 4.39 11.78 -37.07
CA GLN A 322 5.26 12.96 -37.18
C GLN A 322 6.48 12.68 -38.11
N PHE A 323 7.13 13.70 -38.69
CA PHE A 323 8.30 13.58 -39.60
C PHE A 323 8.17 12.48 -40.70
N GLY A 324 6.97 12.32 -41.27
CA GLY A 324 6.71 11.32 -42.33
C GLY A 324 6.57 9.86 -41.85
N LYS A 325 6.57 9.60 -40.53
CA LYS A 325 6.45 8.26 -39.93
C LYS A 325 5.44 8.21 -38.79
N LYS A 326 4.92 7.03 -38.44
CA LYS A 326 4.17 6.86 -37.18
C LYS A 326 5.11 7.00 -36.00
N LEU A 327 4.67 7.57 -34.88
CA LEU A 327 5.57 7.83 -33.73
C LEU A 327 6.28 6.55 -33.26
N LYS A 328 5.58 5.40 -33.29
CA LYS A 328 6.13 4.07 -32.97
C LYS A 328 7.33 3.61 -33.83
N GLU A 329 7.72 4.34 -34.86
CA GLU A 329 8.89 4.06 -35.71
C GLU A 329 10.18 4.76 -35.23
N PHE A 330 10.10 5.66 -34.26
CA PHE A 330 11.27 6.32 -33.67
C PHE A 330 11.73 5.58 -32.41
N GLY A 331 13.02 5.27 -32.31
CA GLY A 331 13.60 4.49 -31.19
C GLY A 331 13.26 5.05 -29.81
N ARG A 332 13.30 6.38 -29.61
CA ARG A 332 12.93 6.99 -28.32
C ARG A 332 11.46 6.81 -27.95
N ILE A 333 10.55 6.78 -28.94
CA ILE A 333 9.14 6.48 -28.70
C ILE A 333 8.97 5.01 -28.35
N GLN A 334 9.73 4.12 -29.00
CA GLN A 334 9.74 2.69 -28.67
C GLN A 334 10.25 2.43 -27.25
N GLU A 335 11.29 3.14 -26.79
CA GLU A 335 11.74 3.11 -25.39
C GLU A 335 10.62 3.51 -24.43
N ILE A 336 9.98 4.66 -24.65
CA ILE A 336 8.92 5.18 -23.78
C ILE A 336 7.75 4.19 -23.72
N LEU A 337 7.20 3.78 -24.88
CA LEU A 337 6.12 2.80 -24.94
C LEU A 337 6.49 1.46 -24.28
N THR A 338 7.76 1.04 -24.38
CA THR A 338 8.23 -0.21 -23.74
C THR A 338 8.34 -0.07 -22.23
N ASP A 339 8.81 1.07 -21.71
CA ASP A 339 8.85 1.33 -20.27
C ASP A 339 7.44 1.44 -19.70
N MET A 340 6.52 2.14 -20.39
CA MET A 340 5.11 2.24 -19.99
C MET A 340 4.43 0.85 -19.93
N VAL A 341 4.55 0.03 -20.99
CA VAL A 341 4.00 -1.33 -21.04
C VAL A 341 4.63 -2.25 -19.98
N ILE A 342 5.95 -2.17 -19.74
CA ILE A 342 6.60 -2.87 -18.61
C ILE A 342 5.98 -2.40 -17.29
N ARG A 343 5.81 -1.09 -17.11
CA ARG A 343 5.25 -0.50 -15.90
C ARG A 343 3.80 -0.93 -15.64
N HIS A 344 2.97 -1.12 -16.67
CA HIS A 344 1.63 -1.70 -16.56
C HIS A 344 1.65 -3.19 -16.27
N TYR A 345 2.42 -3.97 -17.04
CA TYR A 345 2.44 -5.42 -16.93
C TYR A 345 2.92 -5.87 -15.53
N VAL A 346 4.01 -5.26 -15.02
CA VAL A 346 4.48 -5.47 -13.64
C VAL A 346 3.37 -5.18 -12.62
N ALA A 347 2.49 -4.23 -12.92
CA ALA A 347 1.44 -3.82 -12.00
C ALA A 347 0.34 -4.86 -11.87
N GLU A 348 -0.31 -5.13 -13.00
CA GLU A 348 -1.40 -6.08 -13.15
C GLU A 348 -0.99 -7.45 -12.57
N SER A 349 0.25 -7.88 -12.86
CA SER A 349 0.85 -9.08 -12.28
C SER A 349 0.78 -9.11 -10.75
N ILE A 350 1.17 -8.03 -10.07
CA ILE A 350 1.19 -8.01 -8.60
C ILE A 350 -0.21 -7.68 -8.03
N THR A 351 -1.01 -6.83 -8.69
CA THR A 351 -2.42 -6.56 -8.34
C THR A 351 -3.22 -7.86 -8.23
N TYR A 352 -3.19 -8.68 -9.29
CA TYR A 352 -3.95 -9.92 -9.35
C TYR A 352 -3.30 -11.03 -8.54
N SER A 353 -1.96 -11.11 -8.46
CA SER A 353 -1.30 -12.04 -7.53
C SER A 353 -1.73 -11.79 -6.07
N LEU A 354 -1.83 -10.53 -5.65
CA LEU A 354 -2.32 -10.16 -4.33
C LEU A 354 -3.80 -10.49 -4.15
N ALA A 355 -4.65 -10.07 -5.09
CA ALA A 355 -6.09 -10.30 -5.00
C ALA A 355 -6.43 -11.80 -4.90
N SER A 356 -5.79 -12.64 -5.72
CA SER A 356 -6.01 -14.08 -5.68
C SER A 356 -5.36 -14.75 -4.46
N ASN A 357 -4.25 -14.22 -3.91
CA ASN A 357 -3.74 -14.67 -2.60
C ASN A 357 -4.72 -14.34 -1.45
N MET A 358 -5.37 -13.17 -1.48
CA MET A 358 -6.42 -12.80 -0.53
C MET A 358 -7.65 -13.73 -0.66
N ASP A 359 -8.07 -14.04 -1.89
CA ASP A 359 -9.17 -14.97 -2.16
C ASP A 359 -8.84 -16.42 -1.76
N ALA A 360 -7.57 -16.83 -1.87
CA ALA A 360 -7.05 -18.10 -1.35
C ALA A 360 -6.90 -18.12 0.20
N GLY A 361 -7.28 -17.05 0.89
CA GLY A 361 -7.30 -16.99 2.35
C GLY A 361 -5.95 -16.69 3.01
N ALA A 362 -4.97 -16.14 2.27
CA ALA A 362 -3.68 -15.75 2.85
C ALA A 362 -3.87 -14.81 4.06
N THR A 363 -3.01 -14.97 5.07
CA THR A 363 -3.03 -14.14 6.29
C THR A 363 -1.88 -13.14 6.34
N GLU A 364 -0.74 -13.51 5.79
CA GLU A 364 0.48 -12.71 5.75
C GLU A 364 0.70 -12.17 4.33
N TYR A 365 0.19 -10.96 4.13
CA TYR A 365 0.49 -10.05 3.04
C TYR A 365 0.54 -8.65 3.68
N GLN A 366 1.73 -8.06 3.72
CA GLN A 366 1.95 -6.73 4.31
C GLN A 366 3.19 -6.03 3.77
N LEU A 367 4.05 -6.74 3.05
CA LEU A 367 5.16 -6.15 2.33
C LEU A 367 4.82 -6.12 0.83
N GLU A 368 4.10 -7.13 0.36
CA GLU A 368 3.72 -7.38 -1.02
C GLU A 368 2.86 -6.25 -1.64
N ALA A 369 1.79 -5.77 -0.98
CA ALA A 369 1.00 -4.65 -1.50
C ALA A 369 1.47 -3.28 -0.98
N ALA A 370 2.37 -3.21 0.00
CA ALA A 370 3.06 -1.98 0.40
C ALA A 370 4.10 -1.61 -0.67
N ILE A 371 4.93 -2.59 -1.07
CA ILE A 371 5.66 -2.60 -2.35
C ILE A 371 4.70 -2.23 -3.47
N GLY A 372 3.52 -2.88 -3.48
CA GLY A 372 2.53 -2.66 -4.50
C GLY A 372 2.05 -1.22 -4.66
N LYS A 373 1.75 -0.54 -3.56
CA LYS A 373 1.25 0.83 -3.51
C LYS A 373 2.29 1.82 -4.03
N ILE A 374 3.54 1.58 -3.67
CA ILE A 374 4.71 2.33 -4.15
C ILE A 374 4.84 2.16 -5.67
N VAL A 375 5.05 0.93 -6.14
CA VAL A 375 5.18 0.56 -7.56
C VAL A 375 3.98 1.03 -8.38
N SER A 376 2.80 1.08 -7.75
CA SER A 376 1.55 1.58 -8.31
C SER A 376 1.59 3.05 -8.64
N SER A 377 1.53 3.84 -7.60
CA SER A 377 1.30 5.27 -7.70
C SER A 377 2.44 6.01 -8.40
N GLU A 378 3.67 5.47 -8.35
CA GLU A 378 4.81 5.98 -9.12
C GLU A 378 4.75 5.60 -10.60
N ASN A 379 4.42 4.36 -10.95
CA ASN A 379 4.37 3.98 -12.36
C ASN A 379 3.13 4.51 -13.08
N ALA A 380 1.97 4.62 -12.43
CA ALA A 380 0.79 5.25 -13.03
C ALA A 380 1.07 6.74 -13.31
N TRP A 381 1.68 7.42 -12.33
CA TRP A 381 2.18 8.78 -12.51
C TRP A 381 3.14 8.88 -13.71
N GLN A 382 4.17 8.02 -13.77
CA GLN A 382 5.16 8.05 -14.84
C GLN A 382 4.54 7.73 -16.22
N VAL A 383 3.64 6.74 -16.29
CA VAL A 383 2.87 6.40 -17.50
C VAL A 383 2.05 7.59 -17.98
N CYS A 384 1.42 8.35 -17.09
CA CYS A 384 0.63 9.52 -17.48
C CYS A 384 1.50 10.69 -17.94
N ASP A 385 2.62 10.93 -17.26
CA ASP A 385 3.65 11.93 -17.60
C ASP A 385 4.27 11.63 -18.98
N ASP A 386 4.69 10.38 -19.22
CA ASP A 386 5.16 9.90 -20.52
C ASP A 386 4.06 9.95 -21.60
N ALA A 387 2.81 9.62 -21.27
CA ALA A 387 1.68 9.76 -22.20
C ALA A 387 1.49 11.22 -22.64
N ILE A 388 1.56 12.19 -21.72
CA ILE A 388 1.53 13.62 -22.03
C ILE A 388 2.71 13.98 -22.93
N GLN A 389 3.92 13.52 -22.59
CA GLN A 389 5.12 13.77 -23.39
C GLN A 389 5.03 13.20 -24.82
N LEU A 390 4.37 12.05 -25.01
CA LEU A 390 4.09 11.44 -26.31
C LEU A 390 3.03 12.18 -27.13
N HIS A 391 2.06 12.83 -26.49
CA HIS A 391 1.09 13.73 -27.14
C HIS A 391 1.66 15.15 -27.33
N GLY A 392 2.76 15.49 -26.65
CA GLY A 392 3.42 16.79 -26.70
C GLY A 392 2.48 17.92 -26.29
N GLY A 393 2.45 19.01 -27.06
CA GLY A 393 1.56 20.14 -26.79
C GLY A 393 0.07 19.79 -26.71
N MET A 394 -0.37 18.68 -27.33
CA MET A 394 -1.76 18.20 -27.20
C MET A 394 -2.03 17.61 -25.81
N GLY A 395 -1.08 16.88 -25.21
CA GLY A 395 -1.26 16.26 -23.89
C GLY A 395 -1.42 17.26 -22.74
N PHE A 396 -0.98 18.50 -22.96
CA PHE A 396 -1.15 19.63 -22.04
C PHE A 396 -2.55 20.28 -22.13
N MET A 397 -3.29 20.06 -23.22
CA MET A 397 -4.61 20.68 -23.44
C MET A 397 -5.71 19.88 -22.72
N ARG A 398 -6.71 20.59 -22.16
CA ARG A 398 -7.78 19.96 -21.36
C ARG A 398 -8.60 18.98 -22.19
N GLU A 399 -8.79 19.28 -23.47
CA GLU A 399 -9.48 18.49 -24.48
C GLU A 399 -8.85 17.11 -24.70
N CYS A 400 -7.56 16.93 -24.36
CA CYS A 400 -6.87 15.64 -24.43
C CYS A 400 -7.11 14.75 -23.19
N GLY A 401 -7.65 15.30 -22.10
CA GLY A 401 -7.94 14.59 -20.84
C GLY A 401 -6.73 14.10 -20.03
N LEU A 402 -5.55 13.96 -20.63
CA LEU A 402 -4.35 13.49 -19.93
C LEU A 402 -3.93 14.43 -18.79
N GLU A 403 -4.09 15.75 -18.95
CA GLU A 403 -3.83 16.72 -17.88
C GLU A 403 -4.70 16.47 -16.64
N ARG A 404 -5.98 16.11 -16.84
CA ARG A 404 -6.89 15.69 -15.76
C ARG A 404 -6.36 14.43 -15.08
N VAL A 405 -6.03 13.39 -15.85
CA VAL A 405 -5.53 12.12 -15.29
C VAL A 405 -4.22 12.33 -14.51
N LEU A 406 -3.31 13.19 -14.95
CA LEU A 406 -2.08 13.52 -14.21
C LEU A 406 -2.40 14.25 -12.89
N ARG A 407 -3.32 15.24 -12.92
CA ARG A 407 -3.81 15.92 -11.72
C ARG A 407 -4.45 14.95 -10.73
N ASP A 408 -5.26 14.03 -11.23
CA ASP A 408 -5.95 12.99 -10.46
C ASP A 408 -4.95 12.03 -9.80
N LEU A 409 -3.93 11.58 -10.55
CA LEU A 409 -2.92 10.63 -10.08
C LEU A 409 -1.98 11.19 -9.00
N ARG A 410 -1.83 12.51 -8.87
CA ARG A 410 -0.83 13.10 -7.95
C ARG A 410 -1.04 12.69 -6.48
N ILE A 411 -2.29 12.54 -6.04
CA ILE A 411 -2.64 12.19 -4.66
C ILE A 411 -2.32 10.73 -4.31
N PHE A 412 -2.31 9.84 -5.30
CA PHE A 412 -2.11 8.40 -5.09
C PHE A 412 -0.71 8.06 -4.55
N ARG A 413 0.27 8.96 -4.69
CA ARG A 413 1.62 8.84 -4.09
C ARG A 413 1.70 9.33 -2.64
N ILE A 414 0.62 9.94 -2.11
CA ILE A 414 0.56 10.62 -0.80
C ILE A 414 -0.45 9.95 0.14
N PHE A 415 -1.71 9.76 -0.30
CA PHE A 415 -2.73 9.09 0.52
C PHE A 415 -2.50 7.56 0.60
N GLU A 416 -3.29 6.83 1.40
CA GLU A 416 -3.10 5.38 1.64
C GLU A 416 -1.65 5.04 2.01
N GLY A 417 -1.04 5.86 2.88
CA GLY A 417 0.39 5.84 3.21
C GLY A 417 1.27 6.51 2.15
N ALA A 418 1.99 7.57 2.51
CA ALA A 418 2.93 8.20 1.59
C ALA A 418 4.05 7.22 1.19
N ASN A 419 4.44 7.19 -0.09
CA ASN A 419 5.28 6.11 -0.62
C ASN A 419 6.62 5.96 0.10
N ASP A 420 7.21 7.06 0.57
CA ASP A 420 8.49 7.05 1.28
C ASP A 420 8.35 6.44 2.69
N ILE A 421 7.20 6.66 3.35
CA ILE A 421 6.82 5.99 4.59
C ILE A 421 6.57 4.49 4.36
N LEU A 422 5.94 4.13 3.23
CA LEU A 422 5.75 2.72 2.87
C LEU A 422 7.07 2.01 2.53
N ARG A 423 8.04 2.70 1.91
CA ARG A 423 9.40 2.17 1.73
C ARG A 423 10.08 1.88 3.07
N LEU A 424 10.05 2.85 3.99
CA LEU A 424 10.56 2.67 5.35
C LEU A 424 9.83 1.53 6.08
N PHE A 425 8.50 1.41 5.94
CA PHE A 425 7.74 0.29 6.49
C PHE A 425 8.20 -1.07 5.95
N VAL A 426 8.34 -1.19 4.63
CA VAL A 426 8.79 -2.44 3.97
C VAL A 426 10.18 -2.84 4.47
N ALA A 427 11.12 -1.89 4.49
CA ALA A 427 12.47 -2.14 4.97
C ALA A 427 12.50 -2.49 6.47
N LEU A 428 11.86 -1.69 7.33
CA LEU A 428 11.91 -1.86 8.79
C LEU A 428 11.23 -3.15 9.25
N THR A 429 10.09 -3.50 8.68
CA THR A 429 9.36 -4.72 9.03
C THR A 429 10.15 -5.97 8.62
N GLY A 430 10.71 -5.98 7.39
CA GLY A 430 11.60 -7.04 6.93
C GLY A 430 12.89 -7.15 7.76
N MET A 431 13.54 -6.02 8.05
CA MET A 431 14.70 -5.94 8.94
C MET A 431 14.40 -6.46 10.35
N GLN A 432 13.19 -6.20 10.89
CA GLN A 432 12.78 -6.70 12.20
C GLN A 432 12.65 -8.23 12.21
N ILE A 433 12.11 -8.82 11.15
CA ILE A 433 11.99 -10.28 10.97
C ILE A 433 13.39 -10.92 10.90
N ALA A 434 14.28 -10.38 10.07
CA ALA A 434 15.66 -10.84 9.98
C ALA A 434 16.44 -10.65 11.30
N GLY A 435 16.26 -9.53 11.99
CA GLY A 435 16.86 -9.25 13.29
C GLY A 435 16.45 -10.25 14.38
N LYS A 436 15.14 -10.57 14.46
CA LYS A 436 14.62 -11.63 15.35
C LYS A 436 15.23 -12.99 15.03
N HIS A 437 15.35 -13.34 13.74
CA HIS A 437 15.94 -14.62 13.32
C HIS A 437 17.44 -14.72 13.69
N LEU A 438 18.21 -13.65 13.51
CA LEU A 438 19.63 -13.60 13.91
C LEU A 438 19.81 -13.68 15.43
N GLN A 439 18.91 -13.06 16.22
CA GLN A 439 18.91 -13.18 17.67
C GLN A 439 18.62 -14.61 18.13
N GLN A 440 17.64 -15.30 17.53
CA GLN A 440 17.36 -16.69 17.84
C GLN A 440 18.56 -17.59 17.54
N ILE A 441 19.19 -17.45 16.37
CA ILE A 441 20.39 -18.22 16.00
C ILE A 441 21.53 -18.00 17.01
N ALA A 442 21.76 -16.76 17.45
CA ALA A 442 22.76 -16.48 18.48
C ALA A 442 22.44 -17.19 19.81
N ASN A 443 21.18 -17.14 20.25
CA ASN A 443 20.72 -17.80 21.48
C ASN A 443 20.83 -19.33 21.39
N ASP A 444 20.51 -19.93 20.24
CA ASP A 444 20.64 -21.38 20.00
C ASP A 444 22.10 -21.84 20.05
N ILE A 445 23.05 -21.00 19.61
CA ILE A 445 24.49 -21.24 19.70
C ILE A 445 24.98 -21.09 21.14
N PHE A 446 24.63 -19.99 21.82
CA PHE A 446 25.06 -19.73 23.20
C PHE A 446 24.49 -20.74 24.22
N SER A 447 23.33 -21.34 23.94
CA SER A 447 22.76 -22.43 24.75
C SER A 447 23.40 -23.80 24.51
N GLY A 448 24.46 -23.88 23.68
CA GLY A 448 25.24 -25.09 23.47
C GLY A 448 24.54 -26.17 22.64
N ASN A 449 23.46 -25.82 21.92
CA ASN A 449 22.70 -26.77 21.15
C ASN A 449 23.46 -27.20 19.88
N ILE A 450 24.18 -28.33 19.96
CA ILE A 450 25.00 -28.88 18.88
C ILE A 450 24.19 -29.07 17.57
N SER A 451 22.89 -29.40 17.67
CA SER A 451 22.02 -29.53 16.49
C SER A 451 21.77 -28.20 15.78
N ALA A 452 21.75 -27.08 16.52
CA ALA A 452 21.64 -25.74 15.94
C ALA A 452 22.96 -25.32 15.27
N LEU A 453 24.10 -25.72 15.81
CA LEU A 453 25.44 -25.39 15.29
C LEU A 453 25.74 -26.16 13.98
N VAL A 454 25.46 -27.47 13.95
CA VAL A 454 25.44 -28.28 12.71
C VAL A 454 24.37 -27.77 11.74
N GLY A 455 23.23 -27.35 12.27
CA GLY A 455 22.13 -26.75 11.52
C GLY A 455 22.47 -25.38 10.91
N GLU A 456 23.38 -24.60 11.49
CA GLU A 456 23.81 -23.29 10.97
C GLU A 456 24.82 -23.48 9.84
N VAL A 457 25.80 -24.38 10.00
CA VAL A 457 26.71 -24.80 8.92
C VAL A 457 25.91 -25.34 7.74
N SER A 458 24.97 -26.25 8.01
CA SER A 458 24.02 -26.76 7.00
C SER A 458 23.18 -25.65 6.38
N ARG A 459 22.72 -24.65 7.14
CA ARG A 459 21.99 -23.48 6.62
C ARG A 459 22.83 -22.54 5.77
N ARG A 460 24.14 -22.40 6.02
CA ARG A 460 25.04 -21.63 5.12
C ARG A 460 25.21 -22.35 3.77
N VAL A 461 25.30 -23.68 3.78
CA VAL A 461 25.28 -24.51 2.57
C VAL A 461 23.91 -24.49 1.87
N PHE A 462 22.80 -24.54 2.62
CA PHE A 462 21.46 -24.40 2.04
C PHE A 462 21.17 -22.98 1.50
N ARG A 463 21.73 -21.91 2.08
CA ARG A 463 21.67 -20.55 1.49
C ARG A 463 22.51 -20.38 0.21
N THR A 464 23.21 -21.44 -0.24
CA THR A 464 23.83 -21.51 -1.57
C THR A 464 23.19 -22.55 -2.50
N ASN A 465 22.57 -23.63 -1.97
CA ASN A 465 22.09 -24.77 -2.78
C ASN A 465 20.63 -25.21 -2.55
N GLY A 466 19.90 -24.61 -1.61
CA GLY A 466 18.67 -25.20 -1.03
C GLY A 466 17.50 -24.24 -0.79
N SER A 467 17.46 -23.10 -1.50
CA SER A 467 16.17 -22.52 -1.90
C SER A 467 15.57 -23.36 -3.02
N GLU A 468 14.24 -23.39 -3.16
CA GLU A 468 13.63 -23.95 -4.37
C GLU A 468 14.19 -23.22 -5.60
N LYS A 469 14.65 -23.98 -6.59
CA LYS A 469 15.20 -23.40 -7.80
C LYS A 469 14.06 -22.89 -8.66
N ILE A 470 13.82 -21.58 -8.63
CA ILE A 470 12.84 -20.93 -9.53
C ILE A 470 13.11 -21.29 -11.00
N SER A 471 14.38 -21.52 -11.39
CA SER A 471 14.77 -22.02 -12.72
C SER A 471 14.16 -23.37 -13.09
N ASP A 472 13.68 -24.15 -12.13
CA ASP A 472 13.21 -25.52 -12.35
C ASP A 472 11.66 -25.55 -12.36
N LEU A 473 11.03 -24.50 -11.81
CA LEU A 473 9.59 -24.23 -11.85
C LEU A 473 9.12 -23.40 -13.05
N VAL A 474 10.04 -22.84 -13.85
CA VAL A 474 9.70 -22.01 -15.03
C VAL A 474 10.08 -22.64 -16.36
N HIS A 475 9.29 -22.28 -17.38
CA HIS A 475 9.50 -22.58 -18.79
C HIS A 475 10.95 -22.29 -19.23
N PRO A 476 11.57 -23.13 -20.10
CA PRO A 476 12.98 -23.01 -20.50
C PRO A 476 13.43 -21.59 -20.92
N SER A 477 12.56 -20.79 -21.55
CA SER A 477 12.88 -19.42 -21.99
C SER A 477 13.01 -18.38 -20.87
N LEU A 478 12.68 -18.73 -19.62
CA LEU A 478 12.75 -17.88 -18.43
C LEU A 478 13.87 -18.28 -17.45
N LYS A 479 14.54 -19.42 -17.67
CA LYS A 479 15.47 -20.02 -16.67
C LYS A 479 16.67 -19.14 -16.32
N ASN A 480 17.18 -18.35 -17.26
CA ASN A 480 18.31 -17.43 -17.03
C ASN A 480 17.93 -16.26 -16.12
N ASP A 481 16.78 -15.64 -16.37
CA ASP A 481 16.25 -14.54 -15.58
C ASP A 481 15.77 -15.04 -14.19
N ALA A 482 15.26 -16.27 -14.09
CA ALA A 482 14.98 -16.95 -12.81
C ALA A 482 16.25 -17.34 -12.02
N SER A 483 17.32 -17.77 -12.68
CA SER A 483 18.63 -18.01 -12.04
C SER A 483 19.26 -16.70 -11.53
N THR A 484 19.07 -15.61 -12.28
CA THR A 484 19.42 -14.25 -11.86
C THR A 484 18.63 -13.85 -10.61
N LEU A 485 17.30 -14.06 -10.59
CA LEU A 485 16.46 -13.80 -9.42
C LEU A 485 16.93 -14.55 -8.16
N ASN A 486 17.21 -15.85 -8.26
CA ASN A 486 17.77 -16.63 -7.14
C ASN A 486 19.08 -16.01 -6.61
N SER A 487 19.96 -15.58 -7.52
CA SER A 487 21.24 -14.95 -7.17
C SER A 487 21.04 -13.59 -6.46
N LEU A 488 20.03 -12.82 -6.87
CA LEU A 488 19.67 -11.54 -6.24
C LEU A 488 19.05 -11.73 -4.85
N ILE A 489 18.19 -12.74 -4.65
CA ILE A 489 17.62 -13.09 -3.33
C ILE A 489 18.75 -13.42 -2.34
N VAL A 490 19.76 -14.18 -2.79
CA VAL A 490 20.94 -14.52 -1.97
C VAL A 490 21.83 -13.28 -1.70
N LYS A 491 22.01 -12.38 -2.66
CA LYS A 491 22.74 -11.11 -2.44
C LYS A 491 22.00 -10.22 -1.44
N PHE A 492 20.69 -10.03 -1.62
CA PHE A 492 19.82 -9.23 -0.76
C PHE A 492 19.89 -9.70 0.71
N GLY A 493 19.68 -11.00 0.95
CA GLY A 493 19.74 -11.56 2.30
C GLY A 493 21.12 -11.50 2.96
N LYS A 494 22.21 -11.43 2.18
CA LYS A 494 23.57 -11.16 2.70
C LYS A 494 23.74 -9.69 3.07
N THR A 495 23.27 -8.76 2.24
CA THR A 495 23.28 -7.31 2.50
C THR A 495 22.48 -6.96 3.75
N VAL A 496 21.25 -7.46 3.89
CA VAL A 496 20.40 -7.29 5.09
C VAL A 496 21.11 -7.78 6.36
N GLU A 497 21.73 -8.96 6.30
CA GLU A 497 22.48 -9.51 7.43
C GLU A 497 23.72 -8.67 7.80
N GLN A 498 24.43 -8.11 6.81
CA GLN A 498 25.58 -7.24 7.05
C GLN A 498 25.16 -5.89 7.66
N LEU A 499 24.11 -5.25 7.16
CA LEU A 499 23.56 -4.01 7.70
C LEU A 499 23.07 -4.18 9.15
N LEU A 500 22.35 -5.28 9.44
CA LEU A 500 21.92 -5.60 10.81
C LEU A 500 23.08 -5.89 11.76
N LYS A 501 24.18 -6.48 11.28
CA LYS A 501 25.40 -6.68 12.07
C LYS A 501 26.13 -5.36 12.34
N MET A 502 26.14 -4.44 11.38
CA MET A 502 26.82 -3.15 11.45
C MET A 502 26.07 -2.16 12.37
N HIS A 503 24.79 -1.88 12.09
CA HIS A 503 24.04 -0.83 12.78
C HIS A 503 23.17 -1.35 13.94
N ARG A 504 22.93 -2.66 14.04
CA ARG A 504 22.11 -3.30 15.09
C ARG A 504 20.74 -2.64 15.24
N LYS A 505 20.41 -2.08 16.41
CA LYS A 505 19.15 -1.37 16.66
C LYS A 505 19.07 -0.02 15.92
N ASN A 506 20.22 0.62 15.70
CA ASN A 506 20.33 1.95 15.09
C ASN A 506 20.07 1.91 13.57
N ILE A 507 19.90 0.73 12.96
CA ILE A 507 19.43 0.59 11.58
C ILE A 507 18.14 1.38 11.32
N ILE A 508 17.33 1.61 12.36
CA ILE A 508 16.07 2.36 12.31
C ILE A 508 16.24 3.85 11.99
N GLU A 509 17.46 4.40 12.18
CA GLU A 509 17.80 5.80 11.90
C GLU A 509 18.47 5.96 10.51
N ARG A 510 18.92 4.85 9.90
CA ARG A 510 19.68 4.80 8.64
C ARG A 510 18.73 4.82 7.43
N GLN A 511 17.97 5.90 7.30
CA GLN A 511 16.89 6.02 6.30
C GLN A 511 17.37 5.86 4.86
N TYR A 512 18.55 6.41 4.50
CA TYR A 512 19.11 6.27 3.15
C TYR A 512 19.32 4.79 2.75
N GLU A 513 19.88 3.99 3.66
CA GLU A 513 20.09 2.55 3.48
C GLU A 513 18.77 1.78 3.51
N LEU A 514 17.83 2.14 4.38
CA LEU A 514 16.48 1.56 4.40
C LEU A 514 15.73 1.79 3.09
N ILE A 515 15.76 3.00 2.52
CA ILE A 515 15.15 3.32 1.22
C ILE A 515 15.78 2.50 0.09
N ARG A 516 17.12 2.36 0.07
CA ARG A 516 17.84 1.51 -0.89
C ARG A 516 17.44 0.03 -0.78
N VAL A 517 17.37 -0.51 0.44
CA VAL A 517 16.91 -1.89 0.69
C VAL A 517 15.44 -2.06 0.29
N ALA A 518 14.57 -1.08 0.56
CA ALA A 518 13.17 -1.11 0.11
C ALA A 518 13.07 -1.18 -1.42
N ASN A 519 13.81 -0.33 -2.16
CA ASN A 519 13.86 -0.34 -3.61
C ASN A 519 14.36 -1.69 -4.17
N ALA A 520 15.38 -2.30 -3.55
CA ALA A 520 15.84 -3.63 -3.92
C ALA A 520 14.80 -4.72 -3.64
N ALA A 521 14.07 -4.66 -2.52
CA ALA A 521 12.99 -5.60 -2.21
C ALA A 521 11.81 -5.47 -3.19
N ILE A 522 11.43 -4.23 -3.52
CA ILE A 522 10.42 -3.88 -4.52
C ILE A 522 10.72 -4.55 -5.87
N ASP A 523 11.94 -4.39 -6.40
CA ASP A 523 12.32 -4.97 -7.68
C ASP A 523 12.40 -6.51 -7.63
N ILE A 524 12.94 -7.10 -6.55
CA ILE A 524 13.05 -8.57 -6.42
C ILE A 524 11.66 -9.23 -6.37
N TYR A 525 10.73 -8.71 -5.58
CA TYR A 525 9.35 -9.23 -5.55
C TYR A 525 8.67 -9.04 -6.91
N SER A 526 8.84 -7.88 -7.53
CA SER A 526 8.31 -7.60 -8.87
C SER A 526 8.84 -8.58 -9.92
N MET A 527 10.14 -8.94 -9.87
CA MET A 527 10.73 -9.96 -10.75
C MET A 527 10.10 -11.34 -10.52
N ALA A 528 9.89 -11.74 -9.26
CA ALA A 528 9.29 -13.03 -8.94
C ALA A 528 7.86 -13.16 -9.51
N VAL A 529 7.01 -12.16 -9.28
CA VAL A 529 5.61 -12.20 -9.76
C VAL A 529 5.52 -12.07 -11.28
N VAL A 530 6.37 -11.25 -11.93
CA VAL A 530 6.42 -11.12 -13.39
C VAL A 530 6.87 -12.41 -14.08
N LEU A 531 7.89 -13.09 -13.55
CA LEU A 531 8.30 -14.40 -14.05
C LEU A 531 7.21 -15.45 -13.87
N SER A 532 6.49 -15.43 -12.74
CA SER A 532 5.38 -16.36 -12.51
C SER A 532 4.19 -16.12 -13.44
N ARG A 533 3.73 -14.88 -13.60
CA ARG A 533 2.66 -14.55 -14.56
C ARG A 533 3.06 -14.93 -15.98
N CYS A 534 4.29 -14.64 -16.39
CA CYS A 534 4.78 -15.04 -17.70
C CYS A 534 4.79 -16.58 -17.86
N ASN A 535 5.16 -17.33 -16.83
CA ASN A 535 5.12 -18.79 -16.87
C ASN A 535 3.69 -19.32 -17.03
N TYR A 536 2.75 -18.83 -16.22
CA TYR A 536 1.32 -19.14 -16.32
C TYR A 536 0.77 -18.79 -17.71
N ALA A 537 1.15 -17.65 -18.29
CA ALA A 537 0.74 -17.27 -19.63
C ALA A 537 1.29 -18.24 -20.70
N GLN A 538 2.53 -18.73 -20.57
CA GLN A 538 3.06 -19.76 -21.47
C GLN A 538 2.30 -21.08 -21.33
N GLU A 539 2.01 -21.53 -20.11
CA GLU A 539 1.25 -22.76 -19.84
C GLU A 539 -0.18 -22.69 -20.41
N LYS A 540 -0.91 -21.60 -20.14
CA LYS A 540 -2.29 -21.40 -20.60
C LYS A 540 -2.42 -21.18 -22.11
N THR A 541 -1.37 -20.70 -22.78
CA THR A 541 -1.35 -20.45 -24.24
C THR A 541 -0.60 -21.51 -25.04
N GLY A 542 -0.17 -22.62 -24.43
CA GLY A 542 0.60 -23.67 -25.11
C GLY A 542 1.93 -23.20 -25.70
N GLY A 543 2.60 -22.23 -25.05
CA GLY A 543 3.86 -21.62 -25.49
C GLY A 543 3.70 -20.38 -26.40
N CYS A 544 2.49 -19.84 -26.57
CA CYS A 544 2.24 -18.73 -27.49
C CYS A 544 2.36 -17.33 -26.87
N SER A 545 2.74 -17.18 -25.59
CA SER A 545 2.89 -15.86 -24.94
C SER A 545 4.25 -15.20 -25.22
N ALA A 546 4.55 -15.00 -26.51
CA ALA A 546 5.81 -14.44 -26.99
C ALA A 546 5.95 -12.92 -26.79
N HIS A 547 4.92 -12.22 -26.27
CA HIS A 547 5.01 -10.81 -25.90
C HIS A 547 5.36 -10.65 -24.41
N ASP A 548 4.62 -11.30 -23.52
CA ASP A 548 4.89 -11.35 -22.08
C ASP A 548 6.33 -11.76 -21.79
N GLN A 549 6.87 -12.75 -22.51
CA GLN A 549 8.25 -13.18 -22.37
C GLN A 549 9.26 -12.06 -22.70
N LYS A 550 8.96 -11.18 -23.66
CA LYS A 550 9.83 -10.03 -24.00
C LYS A 550 9.75 -8.97 -22.92
N ILE A 551 8.54 -8.69 -22.41
CA ILE A 551 8.30 -7.78 -21.29
C ILE A 551 9.04 -8.27 -20.05
N ALA A 552 8.82 -9.52 -19.65
CA ALA A 552 9.43 -10.15 -18.48
C ALA A 552 10.97 -10.18 -18.55
N ASN A 553 11.54 -10.62 -19.68
CA ASN A 553 13.00 -10.72 -19.82
C ASN A 553 13.66 -9.33 -19.88
N LEU A 554 13.02 -8.31 -20.47
CA LEU A 554 13.56 -6.95 -20.45
C LEU A 554 13.45 -6.31 -19.06
N PHE A 555 12.29 -6.44 -18.41
CA PHE A 555 12.07 -5.97 -17.05
C PHE A 555 13.06 -6.60 -16.06
N CYS A 556 13.22 -7.93 -16.07
CA CYS A 556 14.13 -8.64 -15.16
C CYS A 556 15.58 -8.17 -15.29
N ARG A 557 16.04 -7.86 -16.52
CA ARG A 557 17.39 -7.33 -16.77
C ARG A 557 17.57 -5.89 -16.29
N GLN A 558 16.52 -5.06 -16.35
CA GLN A 558 16.54 -3.70 -15.83
C GLN A 558 16.46 -3.69 -14.30
N ALA A 559 15.54 -4.46 -13.72
CA ALA A 559 15.40 -4.66 -12.28
C ALA A 559 16.68 -5.22 -11.66
N ALA A 560 17.29 -6.26 -12.25
CA ALA A 560 18.56 -6.80 -11.78
C ALA A 560 19.69 -5.76 -11.69
N LYS A 561 19.73 -4.77 -12.60
CA LYS A 561 20.69 -3.65 -12.51
C LYS A 561 20.37 -2.72 -11.33
N ARG A 562 19.09 -2.33 -11.18
CA ARG A 562 18.64 -1.47 -10.07
C ARG A 562 18.84 -2.12 -8.70
N VAL A 563 18.56 -3.42 -8.57
CA VAL A 563 18.79 -4.21 -7.34
C VAL A 563 20.26 -4.23 -6.98
N ASN A 564 21.15 -4.48 -7.95
CA ASN A 564 22.60 -4.44 -7.67
C ASN A 564 23.04 -3.05 -7.22
N ALA A 565 22.70 -2.00 -7.96
CA ALA A 565 23.04 -0.62 -7.60
C ALA A 565 22.57 -0.26 -6.18
N ASN A 566 21.28 -0.47 -5.85
CA ASN A 566 20.75 -0.16 -4.51
C ASN A 566 21.45 -0.96 -3.40
N LEU A 567 21.75 -2.25 -3.61
CA LEU A 567 22.43 -3.07 -2.60
C LEU A 567 23.92 -2.73 -2.44
N ASP A 568 24.59 -2.38 -3.53
CA ASP A 568 26.01 -1.98 -3.51
C ASP A 568 26.18 -0.56 -2.93
N GLU A 569 25.25 0.36 -3.20
CA GLU A 569 25.18 1.66 -2.54
C GLU A 569 24.82 1.56 -1.05
N ALA A 570 23.92 0.65 -0.66
CA ALA A 570 23.55 0.43 0.75
C ALA A 570 24.73 -0.10 1.58
N MET A 571 25.67 -0.79 0.93
CA MET A 571 26.94 -1.25 1.53
C MET A 571 28.12 -0.29 1.28
N GLY A 572 27.89 0.81 0.54
CA GLY A 572 28.94 1.67 0.00
C GLY A 572 29.41 2.77 0.97
N PRO A 573 30.54 3.45 0.67
CA PRO A 573 31.15 4.49 1.52
C PRO A 573 30.40 5.83 1.43
N SER A 574 29.10 5.82 1.67
CA SER A 574 28.19 6.95 1.42
C SER A 574 28.04 7.93 2.59
N GLU A 575 28.66 7.70 3.74
CA GLU A 575 28.51 8.60 4.91
C GLU A 575 28.91 10.06 4.58
N ARG A 576 30.01 10.28 3.83
CA ARG A 576 30.41 11.63 3.39
C ARG A 576 29.40 12.32 2.48
N GLU A 577 28.63 11.54 1.72
CA GLU A 577 27.59 12.05 0.82
C GLU A 577 26.31 12.32 1.61
N MET A 578 25.93 11.43 2.54
CA MET A 578 24.84 11.64 3.50
C MET A 578 25.07 12.88 4.37
N ASP A 579 26.29 13.07 4.88
CA ASP A 579 26.71 14.23 5.66
C ASP A 579 26.59 15.52 4.84
N LEU A 580 26.98 15.49 3.56
CA LEU A 580 26.88 16.64 2.66
C LEU A 580 25.42 16.96 2.30
N ILE A 581 24.60 15.94 2.03
CA ILE A 581 23.15 16.09 1.83
C ILE A 581 22.50 16.70 3.07
N ALA A 582 22.84 16.21 4.27
CA ALA A 582 22.34 16.73 5.54
C ALA A 582 22.76 18.19 5.78
N GLN A 583 24.00 18.56 5.47
CA GLN A 583 24.50 19.94 5.56
C GLN A 583 23.79 20.87 4.57
N ILE A 584 23.62 20.47 3.30
CA ILE A 584 22.91 21.25 2.29
C ILE A 584 21.44 21.44 2.67
N ALA A 585 20.76 20.38 3.13
CA ALA A 585 19.39 20.46 3.62
C ALA A 585 19.27 21.33 4.87
N GLY A 586 20.20 21.22 5.82
CA GLY A 586 20.30 22.07 7.01
C GLY A 586 20.39 23.55 6.63
N ASN A 587 21.32 23.90 5.74
CA ASN A 587 21.49 25.28 5.26
C ASN A 587 20.21 25.85 4.63
N VAL A 588 19.45 25.06 3.86
CA VAL A 588 18.17 25.49 3.28
C VAL A 588 17.09 25.66 4.36
N CYS A 589 17.02 24.75 5.32
CA CYS A 589 16.08 24.81 6.44
C CYS A 589 16.35 26.00 7.39
N GLU A 590 17.61 26.29 7.69
CA GLU A 590 18.01 27.41 8.56
C GLU A 590 17.76 28.78 7.92
N ASN A 591 17.96 28.90 6.59
CA ASN A 591 17.62 30.12 5.85
C ASN A 591 16.12 30.24 5.53
N GLY A 592 15.34 29.15 5.61
CA GLY A 592 13.94 29.09 5.19
C GLY A 592 13.73 29.28 3.68
N ALA A 593 14.81 29.24 2.89
CA ALA A 593 14.86 29.56 1.47
C ALA A 593 16.13 28.94 0.84
N MET A 594 16.36 29.15 -0.46
CA MET A 594 17.64 28.80 -1.09
C MET A 594 18.80 29.53 -0.41
N ALA A 595 19.77 28.78 0.10
CA ALA A 595 20.92 29.32 0.83
C ALA A 595 21.96 29.99 -0.11
N GLN A 596 22.01 29.55 -1.37
CA GLN A 596 22.83 30.15 -2.41
C GLN A 596 22.15 31.40 -3.00
N LYS A 597 22.93 32.48 -3.15
CA LYS A 597 22.51 33.65 -3.90
C LYS A 597 22.37 33.34 -5.40
N HIS A 598 21.63 34.16 -6.12
CA HIS A 598 21.67 34.16 -7.59
C HIS A 598 23.06 34.62 -8.08
N PRO A 599 23.62 34.09 -9.19
CA PRO A 599 24.98 34.40 -9.61
C PRO A 599 25.28 35.86 -9.99
N VAL A 600 24.26 36.73 -10.05
CA VAL A 600 24.40 38.18 -10.28
C VAL A 600 24.51 38.96 -8.95
N ASP A 601 24.18 38.33 -7.82
CA ASP A 601 24.17 38.96 -6.49
C ASP A 601 25.39 38.56 -5.64
N LEU A 602 26.39 37.92 -6.27
CA LEU A 602 27.66 37.46 -5.69
C LEU A 602 28.72 38.57 -5.72
#